data_AF-D2W4Z7-F1
#
_entry.id   AF-D2W4Z7-F1
#
_cell.length_a   1.000
_cell.length_b   1.000
_cell.length_c   1.000
_cell.angle_alpha   90.00
_cell.angle_beta   90.00
_cell.angle_gamma   90.00
#
_symmetry.space_group_name_H-M   'P 1'
#
loop_
_entity.id
_entity.type
_entity.pdbx_description
1 polymer ?
#
loop_
_entity_poly.entity_id
_entity_poly.type
_entity_poly.pdbx_seq_one_letter_code
_entity_poly.pdbx_strand_id
1 'polypeptide(L)'
;MLEAQHHKLTIYTGMWGHMKPCVFIAADNCNKSGETIVENLLFKLGKIGSKLMEILSPFTMNFLSSLDPEIFLNHDLFPISATNFMIPGNKHRILKPHKDNQDVGLCIIFYFGNYNAPLEFVNKGSVFNTERGDVLLMRGSHFRHVVKPVDNGLLEHVHDPMRISVVLFAHKSLKMNPSYFLNAGSALKAHDEDFPEKAKKRKKKRK
;
A
#
# COMPACT_ATOMS: atom_id res chain seq x y z
N MET A 1 8.99 9.54 -17.90
CA MET A 1 9.75 8.76 -16.91
C MET A 1 9.48 9.33 -15.53
N LEU A 2 8.81 8.56 -14.65
CA LEU A 2 8.61 8.93 -13.25
C LEU A 2 9.89 8.77 -12.42
N GLU A 3 10.88 7.99 -12.88
CA GLU A 3 12.14 7.71 -12.14
C GLU A 3 13.05 8.92 -11.93
N ALA A 4 13.10 9.86 -12.87
CA ALA A 4 14.10 10.93 -12.87
C ALA A 4 13.93 11.97 -11.75
N GLN A 5 12.91 11.86 -10.89
CA GLN A 5 12.60 12.85 -9.85
C GLN A 5 12.40 12.27 -8.44
N HIS A 6 12.52 10.96 -8.22
CA HIS A 6 12.18 10.36 -6.92
C HIS A 6 13.36 9.85 -6.10
N HIS A 7 13.54 10.47 -4.94
CA HIS A 7 14.30 9.89 -3.83
C HIS A 7 13.48 8.85 -3.03
N LYS A 8 12.14 8.78 -3.21
CA LYS A 8 11.26 7.83 -2.51
C LYS A 8 11.01 6.58 -3.36
N LEU A 9 11.31 5.41 -2.80
CA LEU A 9 11.11 4.10 -3.42
C LEU A 9 9.67 3.56 -3.28
N THR A 10 8.83 4.23 -2.49
CA THR A 10 7.43 3.85 -2.31
C THR A 10 6.55 5.10 -2.28
N ILE A 11 5.48 5.06 -3.06
CA ILE A 11 4.45 6.09 -3.12
C ILE A 11 3.18 5.52 -2.50
N TYR A 12 2.64 6.19 -1.48
CA TYR A 12 1.38 5.82 -0.85
C TYR A 12 0.28 6.79 -1.23
N THR A 13 -0.84 6.28 -1.73
CA THR A 13 -2.01 7.12 -2.00
C THR A 13 -3.26 6.57 -1.30
N GLY A 14 -4.22 7.45 -1.03
CA GLY A 14 -5.49 7.16 -0.37
C GLY A 14 -5.51 7.58 1.10
N MET A 15 -6.31 6.89 1.90
CA MET A 15 -6.51 7.18 3.32
C MET A 15 -5.61 6.31 4.20
N TRP A 16 -4.70 6.93 4.94
CA TRP A 16 -3.73 6.26 5.79
C TRP A 16 -4.10 6.35 7.26
N GLY A 17 -4.00 5.24 7.98
CA GLY A 17 -4.31 5.18 9.42
C GLY A 17 -3.26 4.47 10.26
N HIS A 18 -2.02 4.30 9.77
CA HIS A 18 -0.96 3.66 10.54
C HIS A 18 -0.25 4.67 11.47
N MET A 19 0.07 4.23 12.69
CA MET A 19 0.82 4.96 13.73
C MET A 19 0.14 6.22 14.32
N LYS A 20 -1.08 6.54 13.90
CA LYS A 20 -1.86 7.67 14.41
C LYS A 20 -3.21 7.16 14.96
N PRO A 21 -3.81 7.86 15.94
CA PRO A 21 -5.14 7.55 16.44
C PRO A 21 -6.27 8.08 15.54
N CYS A 22 -5.94 8.49 14.32
CA CYS A 22 -6.83 9.07 13.33
C CYS A 22 -6.43 8.57 11.93
N VAL A 23 -7.38 8.61 11.00
CA VAL A 23 -7.14 8.38 9.57
C VAL A 23 -6.95 9.72 8.88
N PHE A 24 -6.05 9.78 7.90
CA PHE A 24 -5.65 11.02 7.21
C PHE A 24 -5.26 10.74 5.75
N ILE A 25 -5.22 11.76 4.91
CA ILE A 25 -4.81 11.64 3.50
C ILE A 25 -3.30 11.38 3.43
N ALA A 26 -2.89 10.34 2.68
CA ALA A 26 -1.49 10.04 2.48
C ALA A 26 -0.77 11.21 1.79
N ALA A 27 0.46 11.50 2.23
CA ALA A 27 1.17 12.70 1.78
C ALA A 27 1.45 12.71 0.27
N ASP A 28 1.54 11.53 -0.37
CA ASP A 28 1.82 11.47 -1.80
C ASP A 28 0.57 11.70 -2.67
N ASN A 29 -0.65 11.72 -2.12
CA ASN A 29 -1.87 12.06 -2.89
C ASN A 29 -1.79 13.41 -3.60
N CYS A 30 -1.14 14.39 -2.98
CA CYS A 30 -1.09 15.77 -3.46
C CYS A 30 0.23 16.12 -4.15
N ASN A 31 1.07 15.11 -4.41
CA ASN A 31 2.27 15.32 -5.21
C ASN A 31 2.02 14.83 -6.63
N LYS A 32 2.70 15.45 -7.61
CA LYS A 32 2.54 15.18 -9.04
C LYS A 32 2.58 13.69 -9.40
N SER A 33 3.37 12.90 -8.67
CA SER A 33 3.55 11.48 -8.97
C SER A 33 2.46 10.60 -8.39
N GLY A 34 1.96 10.90 -7.20
CA GLY A 34 0.74 10.28 -6.69
C GLY A 34 -0.46 10.64 -7.54
N GLU A 35 -0.63 11.91 -7.93
CA GLU A 35 -1.67 12.34 -8.88
C GLU A 35 -1.59 11.53 -10.19
N THR A 36 -0.40 11.46 -10.80
CA THR A 36 -0.18 10.68 -12.03
C THR A 36 -0.56 9.20 -11.84
N ILE A 37 -0.18 8.59 -10.71
CA ILE A 37 -0.50 7.19 -10.39
C ILE A 37 -2.01 7.01 -10.19
N VAL A 38 -2.67 7.91 -9.47
CA VAL A 38 -4.11 7.87 -9.23
C VAL A 38 -4.88 7.96 -10.55
N GLU A 39 -4.62 9.00 -11.33
CA GLU A 39 -5.34 9.31 -12.58
C GLU A 39 -5.15 8.24 -13.66
N ASN A 40 -3.92 7.76 -13.84
CA ASN A 40 -3.60 6.92 -15.00
C ASN A 40 -3.61 5.42 -14.69
N LEU A 41 -3.44 5.03 -13.43
CA LEU A 41 -3.22 3.63 -13.03
C LEU A 41 -4.28 3.12 -12.05
N LEU A 42 -4.46 3.77 -10.91
CA LEU A 42 -5.27 3.20 -9.81
C LEU A 42 -6.74 3.06 -10.16
N PHE A 43 -7.33 3.99 -10.92
CA PHE A 43 -8.71 3.86 -11.34
C PHE A 43 -8.96 2.60 -12.19
N LYS A 44 -8.03 2.28 -13.11
CA LYS A 44 -8.13 1.09 -13.97
C LYS A 44 -7.89 -0.19 -13.17
N LEU A 45 -6.86 -0.21 -12.32
CA LEU A 45 -6.56 -1.37 -11.48
C LEU A 45 -7.64 -1.62 -10.43
N GLY A 46 -8.26 -0.57 -9.89
CA GLY A 46 -9.37 -0.67 -8.95
C GLY A 46 -10.56 -1.42 -9.53
N LYS A 47 -10.93 -1.16 -10.80
CA LYS A 47 -12.00 -1.88 -11.51
C LYS A 47 -11.69 -3.36 -11.68
N ILE A 48 -10.45 -3.70 -12.04
CA ILE A 48 -10.02 -5.11 -12.14
C ILE A 48 -10.05 -5.76 -10.76
N GLY A 49 -9.53 -5.05 -9.75
CA GLY A 49 -9.53 -5.49 -8.36
C GLY A 49 -10.94 -5.78 -7.83
N SER A 50 -11.95 -4.99 -8.20
CA SER A 50 -13.32 -5.15 -7.68
C SER A 50 -13.89 -6.47 -8.12
N LYS A 51 -13.79 -6.74 -9.43
CA LYS A 51 -14.26 -7.99 -10.02
C LYS A 51 -13.56 -9.20 -9.41
N LEU A 52 -12.25 -9.11 -9.15
CA LEU A 52 -11.51 -10.20 -8.51
C LEU A 52 -11.97 -10.43 -7.06
N MET A 53 -12.20 -9.36 -6.29
CA MET A 53 -12.54 -9.45 -4.87
C MET A 53 -13.98 -9.91 -4.64
N GLU A 54 -14.92 -9.51 -5.50
CA GLU A 54 -16.30 -10.01 -5.50
C GLU A 54 -16.37 -11.54 -5.59
N ILE A 55 -15.48 -12.14 -6.38
CA ILE A 55 -15.42 -13.58 -6.58
C ILE A 55 -14.62 -14.27 -5.47
N LEU A 56 -13.45 -13.73 -5.14
CA LEU A 56 -12.43 -14.45 -4.37
C LEU A 56 -12.45 -14.12 -2.86
N SER A 57 -13.07 -13.02 -2.44
CA SER A 57 -13.06 -12.62 -1.04
C SER A 57 -14.30 -11.86 -0.57
N PRO A 58 -15.45 -12.55 -0.40
CA PRO A 58 -16.65 -11.95 0.17
C PRO A 58 -16.41 -11.28 1.54
N PHE A 59 -15.55 -11.86 2.37
CA PHE A 59 -15.17 -11.27 3.66
C PHE A 59 -14.55 -9.87 3.50
N THR A 60 -13.60 -9.72 2.57
CA THR A 60 -12.93 -8.44 2.37
C THR A 60 -13.89 -7.43 1.75
N MET A 61 -14.73 -7.86 0.80
CA MET A 61 -15.78 -7.01 0.23
C MET A 61 -16.73 -6.51 1.32
N ASN A 62 -17.21 -7.38 2.21
CA ASN A 62 -18.07 -6.97 3.33
C ASN A 62 -17.40 -5.95 4.25
N PHE A 63 -16.08 -6.08 4.48
CA PHE A 63 -15.34 -5.07 5.23
C PHE A 63 -15.31 -3.74 4.49
N LEU A 64 -14.90 -3.74 3.21
CA LEU A 64 -14.78 -2.54 2.37
C LEU A 64 -16.13 -1.82 2.24
N SER A 65 -17.22 -2.54 1.97
CA SER A 65 -18.58 -1.99 1.88
C SER A 65 -19.10 -1.44 3.21
N SER A 66 -18.46 -1.77 4.34
CA SER A 66 -18.82 -1.21 5.66
C SER A 66 -18.05 0.06 6.03
N LEU A 67 -17.12 0.50 5.19
CA LEU A 67 -16.38 1.75 5.38
C LEU A 67 -17.22 2.94 4.92
N ASP A 68 -16.91 4.10 5.47
CA ASP A 68 -17.48 5.37 5.00
C ASP A 68 -17.10 5.59 3.52
N PRO A 69 -18.09 5.85 2.62
CA PRO A 69 -17.83 6.12 1.21
C PRO A 69 -16.79 7.22 0.96
N GLU A 70 -16.70 8.23 1.83
CA GLU A 70 -15.75 9.33 1.65
C GLU A 70 -14.27 8.87 1.75
N ILE A 71 -14.00 7.72 2.39
CA ILE A 71 -12.64 7.17 2.53
C ILE A 71 -12.06 6.72 1.17
N PHE A 72 -12.90 6.46 0.16
CA PHE A 72 -12.48 6.00 -1.16
C PHE A 72 -12.08 7.15 -2.10
N LEU A 73 -11.00 7.85 -1.74
CA LEU A 73 -10.56 9.07 -2.45
C LEU A 73 -10.12 8.86 -3.90
N ASN A 74 -9.48 7.73 -4.20
CA ASN A 74 -8.66 7.58 -5.40
C ASN A 74 -9.14 6.49 -6.36
N HIS A 75 -9.95 5.54 -5.88
CA HIS A 75 -10.60 4.53 -6.70
C HIS A 75 -11.66 3.76 -5.89
N ASP A 76 -12.59 3.14 -6.61
CA ASP A 76 -13.89 2.66 -6.10
C ASP A 76 -13.85 1.47 -5.13
N LEU A 77 -12.67 0.93 -4.79
CA LEU A 77 -12.61 -0.36 -4.06
C LEU A 77 -11.66 -0.41 -2.88
N PHE A 78 -10.40 0.01 -3.05
CA PHE A 78 -9.48 0.03 -1.91
C PHE A 78 -9.21 1.47 -1.51
N PRO A 79 -9.25 1.74 -0.20
CA PRO A 79 -9.00 3.06 0.33
C PRO A 79 -7.50 3.40 0.35
N ILE A 80 -6.61 2.41 0.14
CA ILE A 80 -5.16 2.58 0.22
C ILE A 80 -4.48 1.87 -0.95
N SER A 81 -3.48 2.55 -1.50
CA SER A 81 -2.52 1.96 -2.43
C SER A 81 -1.07 2.19 -1.98
N ALA A 82 -0.19 1.25 -2.33
CA ALA A 82 1.25 1.42 -2.24
C ALA A 82 1.87 1.01 -3.58
N THR A 83 2.49 1.97 -4.27
CA THR A 83 3.30 1.70 -5.46
C THR A 83 4.76 1.62 -5.06
N ASN A 84 5.36 0.45 -5.24
CA ASN A 84 6.75 0.17 -4.88
C ASN A 84 7.60 0.11 -6.15
N PHE A 85 8.70 0.88 -6.17
CA PHE A 85 9.70 0.88 -7.23
C PHE A 85 10.98 0.25 -6.69
N MET A 86 11.36 -0.89 -7.25
CA MET A 86 12.53 -1.62 -6.81
C MET A 86 13.48 -1.82 -7.98
N ILE A 87 14.66 -1.21 -7.86
CA ILE A 87 15.80 -1.36 -8.77
C ILE A 87 16.94 -2.10 -8.04
N PRO A 88 17.89 -2.67 -8.77
CA PRO A 88 19.06 -3.34 -8.20
C PRO A 88 19.82 -2.47 -7.19
N GLY A 89 20.37 -3.10 -6.15
CA GLY A 89 21.19 -2.44 -5.14
C GLY A 89 20.44 -1.52 -4.16
N ASN A 90 19.18 -1.16 -4.42
CA ASN A 90 18.42 -0.26 -3.54
C ASN A 90 17.89 -0.95 -2.28
N LYS A 91 17.95 -0.23 -1.16
CA LYS A 91 17.34 -0.66 0.11
C LYS A 91 15.85 -0.37 0.09
N HIS A 92 15.01 -1.40 -0.02
CA HIS A 92 13.55 -1.28 0.03
C HIS A 92 12.96 -2.01 1.24
N ARG A 93 11.82 -1.52 1.77
CA ARG A 93 11.08 -2.19 2.87
C ARG A 93 10.69 -3.64 2.56
N ILE A 94 10.38 -3.95 1.30
CA ILE A 94 9.86 -5.26 0.87
C ILE A 94 10.96 -6.32 0.80
N LEU A 95 12.23 -5.91 0.83
CA LEU A 95 13.39 -6.81 0.92
C LEU A 95 13.60 -7.37 2.33
N LYS A 96 12.86 -6.86 3.33
CA LYS A 96 12.91 -7.37 4.70
C LYS A 96 11.69 -8.27 4.95
N PRO A 97 11.87 -9.47 5.53
CA PRO A 97 10.74 -10.31 5.92
C PRO A 97 9.78 -9.59 6.88
N HIS A 98 8.53 -9.41 6.47
CA HIS A 98 7.52 -8.68 7.23
C HIS A 98 6.12 -9.29 7.12
N LYS A 99 5.21 -8.74 7.92
CA LYS A 99 3.76 -8.92 7.83
C LYS A 99 3.11 -7.54 7.84
N ASP A 100 2.05 -7.37 7.07
CA ASP A 100 1.26 -6.13 7.06
C ASP A 100 0.19 -6.20 8.15
N ASN A 101 0.61 -6.07 9.41
CA ASN A 101 -0.22 -6.35 10.59
C ASN A 101 -1.46 -5.44 10.75
N GLN A 102 -1.57 -4.39 9.93
CA GLN A 102 -2.73 -3.50 9.93
C GLN A 102 -3.77 -3.91 8.89
N ASP A 103 -3.42 -4.77 7.94
CA ASP A 103 -4.28 -5.15 6.82
C ASP A 103 -5.45 -6.01 7.27
N VAL A 104 -6.63 -5.71 6.72
CA VAL A 104 -7.84 -6.50 6.87
C VAL A 104 -8.14 -7.20 5.55
N GLY A 105 -8.40 -8.51 5.63
CA GLY A 105 -8.76 -9.30 4.45
C GLY A 105 -7.58 -9.57 3.53
N LEU A 106 -7.87 -9.70 2.23
CA LEU A 106 -6.86 -9.84 1.18
C LEU A 106 -6.43 -8.47 0.65
N CYS A 107 -5.15 -8.35 0.33
CA CYS A 107 -4.64 -7.32 -0.57
C CYS A 107 -4.50 -7.88 -1.98
N ILE A 108 -4.50 -6.99 -2.97
CA ILE A 108 -4.22 -7.31 -4.37
C ILE A 108 -2.90 -6.67 -4.76
N ILE A 109 -2.03 -7.42 -5.43
CA ILE A 109 -0.76 -6.94 -5.92
C ILE A 109 -0.72 -7.11 -7.43
N PHE A 110 -0.53 -6.01 -8.15
CA PHE A 110 -0.29 -5.97 -9.58
C PHE A 110 1.20 -5.77 -9.85
N TYR A 111 1.75 -6.49 -10.82
CA TYR A 111 3.18 -6.49 -11.11
C TYR A 111 3.49 -5.91 -12.49
N PHE A 112 4.49 -5.04 -12.57
CA PHE A 112 4.95 -4.40 -13.80
C PHE A 112 6.48 -4.27 -13.83
N GLY A 113 6.99 -3.77 -14.96
CA GLY A 113 8.42 -3.60 -15.20
C GLY A 113 9.04 -4.85 -15.81
N ASN A 114 10.36 -4.87 -15.91
CA ASN A 114 11.13 -6.00 -16.42
C ASN A 114 12.16 -6.38 -15.36
N TYR A 115 11.98 -7.54 -14.75
CA TYR A 115 12.70 -7.90 -13.54
C TYR A 115 12.74 -9.41 -13.34
N ASN A 116 13.73 -9.87 -12.57
CA ASN A 116 13.71 -11.16 -11.90
C ASN A 116 13.90 -10.94 -10.39
N ALA A 117 12.80 -11.06 -9.64
CA ALA A 117 12.76 -10.81 -8.19
C ALA A 117 11.52 -11.48 -7.57
N PRO A 118 11.63 -12.77 -7.18
CA PRO A 118 10.50 -13.53 -6.67
C PRO A 118 10.02 -13.07 -5.30
N LEU A 119 8.77 -13.36 -4.99
CA LEU A 119 8.16 -13.23 -3.66
C LEU A 119 8.31 -14.56 -2.91
N GLU A 120 8.84 -14.52 -1.69
CA GLU A 120 8.95 -15.69 -0.81
C GLU A 120 8.02 -15.56 0.39
N PHE A 121 7.25 -16.60 0.66
CA PHE A 121 6.54 -16.78 1.92
C PHE A 121 7.42 -17.55 2.92
N VAL A 122 8.18 -16.79 3.71
CA VAL A 122 9.26 -17.30 4.59
C VAL A 122 8.81 -18.45 5.49
N ASN A 123 7.62 -18.38 6.07
CA ASN A 123 7.14 -19.42 7.00
C ASN A 123 6.61 -20.69 6.29
N LYS A 124 6.49 -20.67 4.96
CA LYS A 124 5.94 -21.76 4.15
C LYS A 124 6.99 -22.39 3.23
N GLY A 125 8.16 -21.76 3.08
CA GLY A 125 9.19 -22.17 2.13
C GLY A 125 8.73 -22.06 0.66
N SER A 126 7.62 -21.38 0.39
CA SER A 126 7.05 -21.25 -0.94
C SER A 126 7.61 -20.01 -1.63
N VAL A 127 8.09 -20.18 -2.86
CA VAL A 127 8.61 -19.11 -3.71
C VAL A 127 7.67 -18.93 -4.89
N PHE A 128 7.27 -17.69 -5.13
CA PHE A 128 6.41 -17.28 -6.23
C PHE A 128 7.24 -16.41 -7.17
N ASN A 129 7.51 -16.95 -8.35
CA ASN A 129 8.11 -16.20 -9.44
C ASN A 129 6.99 -15.36 -10.05
N THR A 130 7.03 -14.06 -9.80
CA THR A 130 6.05 -13.10 -10.32
C THR A 130 6.65 -12.41 -11.53
N GLU A 131 5.84 -12.20 -12.55
CA GLU A 131 6.22 -11.56 -13.79
C GLU A 131 5.39 -10.29 -14.03
N ARG A 132 5.65 -9.59 -15.13
CA ARG A 132 4.84 -8.42 -15.52
C ARG A 132 3.46 -8.87 -15.98
N GLY A 133 2.43 -8.18 -15.53
CA GLY A 133 1.03 -8.51 -15.83
C GLY A 133 0.39 -9.48 -14.84
N ASP A 134 1.19 -10.12 -13.98
CA ASP A 134 0.65 -10.98 -12.93
C ASP A 134 -0.18 -10.19 -11.91
N VAL A 135 -1.13 -10.92 -11.32
CA VAL A 135 -1.94 -10.46 -10.19
C VAL A 135 -1.86 -11.49 -9.08
N LEU A 136 -1.50 -11.04 -7.87
CA LEU A 136 -1.49 -11.87 -6.67
C LEU A 136 -2.53 -11.36 -5.69
N LEU A 137 -3.38 -12.25 -5.19
CA LEU A 137 -4.23 -12.01 -4.03
C LEU A 137 -3.62 -12.71 -2.83
N MET A 138 -3.36 -11.96 -1.75
CA MET A 138 -2.77 -12.55 -0.55
C MET A 138 -3.20 -11.86 0.73
N ARG A 139 -3.10 -12.61 1.84
CA ARG A 139 -3.33 -12.07 3.19
C ARG A 139 -2.00 -11.63 3.81
N GLY A 140 -1.56 -10.41 3.51
CA GLY A 140 -0.28 -9.85 3.99
C GLY A 140 -0.15 -9.80 5.51
N SER A 141 -1.26 -9.67 6.23
CA SER A 141 -1.30 -9.73 7.69
C SER A 141 -1.06 -11.12 8.28
N HIS A 142 -1.29 -12.18 7.51
CA HIS A 142 -1.13 -13.57 7.97
C HIS A 142 0.21 -14.17 7.55
N PHE A 143 0.54 -14.07 6.27
CA PHE A 143 1.73 -14.68 5.69
C PHE A 143 2.94 -13.75 5.81
N ARG A 144 3.97 -14.20 6.54
CA ARG A 144 5.26 -13.51 6.57
C ARG A 144 5.92 -13.66 5.21
N HIS A 145 6.23 -12.54 4.55
CA HIS A 145 6.69 -12.53 3.18
C HIS A 145 7.84 -11.55 2.97
N VAL A 146 8.61 -11.79 1.91
CA VAL A 146 9.77 -10.99 1.50
C VAL A 146 9.93 -11.05 -0.01
N VAL A 147 10.29 -9.95 -0.63
CA VAL A 147 10.67 -9.91 -2.05
C VAL A 147 12.18 -10.06 -2.14
N LYS A 148 12.67 -10.93 -3.03
CA LYS A 148 14.10 -11.06 -3.28
C LYS A 148 14.64 -9.84 -4.05
N PRO A 149 15.93 -9.50 -3.90
CA PRO A 149 16.54 -8.44 -4.70
C PRO A 149 16.33 -8.65 -6.19
N VAL A 150 16.27 -7.56 -6.96
CA VAL A 150 16.31 -7.64 -8.44
C VAL A 150 17.68 -8.16 -8.83
N ASP A 151 17.70 -9.30 -9.52
CA ASP A 151 18.92 -9.89 -10.06
C ASP A 151 19.34 -9.19 -11.35
N ASN A 152 20.60 -8.76 -11.41
CA ASN A 152 21.22 -8.19 -12.61
C ASN A 152 21.72 -9.27 -13.59
N GLY A 153 21.99 -10.49 -13.12
CA GLY A 153 22.74 -11.50 -13.85
C GLY A 153 21.93 -12.30 -14.88
N LEU A 154 20.60 -12.38 -14.74
CA LEU A 154 19.74 -13.20 -15.62
C LEU A 154 19.10 -12.42 -16.78
N LEU A 155 19.36 -11.11 -16.86
CA LEU A 155 18.78 -10.22 -17.86
C LEU A 155 19.90 -9.48 -18.60
N GLU A 156 20.82 -10.24 -19.23
CA GLU A 156 21.97 -9.70 -20.00
C GLU A 156 21.57 -8.75 -21.15
N HIS A 157 20.28 -8.58 -21.43
CA HIS A 157 19.72 -7.72 -22.47
C HIS A 157 18.70 -6.69 -21.96
N VAL A 158 18.52 -6.55 -20.64
CA VAL A 158 17.57 -5.57 -20.09
C VAL A 158 18.34 -4.36 -19.58
N HIS A 159 18.23 -3.27 -20.34
CA HIS A 159 18.57 -1.95 -19.84
C HIS A 159 17.61 -1.57 -18.70
N ASP A 160 18.17 -1.19 -17.55
CA ASP A 160 17.46 -0.71 -16.35
C ASP A 160 16.41 -1.68 -15.78
N PRO A 161 16.82 -2.84 -15.21
CA PRO A 161 15.87 -3.78 -14.63
C PRO A 161 15.16 -3.14 -13.44
N MET A 162 13.83 -3.15 -13.47
CA MET A 162 12.98 -2.55 -12.45
C MET A 162 11.76 -3.41 -12.19
N ARG A 163 11.53 -3.74 -10.92
CA ARG A 163 10.28 -4.33 -10.44
C ARG A 163 9.38 -3.22 -9.92
N ILE A 164 8.24 -3.04 -10.56
CA ILE A 164 7.16 -2.17 -10.07
C ILE A 164 6.06 -3.06 -9.52
N SER A 165 5.54 -2.73 -8.34
CA SER A 165 4.32 -3.39 -7.84
C SER A 165 3.35 -2.37 -7.25
N VAL A 166 2.07 -2.53 -7.58
CA VAL A 166 0.98 -1.75 -7.00
C VAL A 166 0.19 -2.66 -6.08
N VAL A 167 0.19 -2.33 -4.80
CA VAL A 167 -0.56 -3.04 -3.75
C VAL A 167 -1.80 -2.24 -3.43
N LEU A 168 -2.98 -2.86 -3.55
CA LEU A 168 -4.27 -2.31 -3.11
C LEU A 168 -4.70 -3.04 -1.83
N PHE A 169 -4.99 -2.29 -0.77
CA PHE A 169 -5.23 -2.86 0.56
C PHE A 169 -6.05 -1.91 1.45
N ALA A 170 -6.49 -2.42 2.61
CA ALA A 170 -7.24 -1.65 3.59
C ALA A 170 -6.74 -1.95 5.01
N HIS A 171 -6.55 -0.90 5.81
CA HIS A 171 -6.16 -1.03 7.20
C HIS A 171 -7.37 -1.13 8.13
N LYS A 172 -7.22 -1.85 9.24
CA LYS A 172 -8.22 -1.94 10.32
C LYS A 172 -8.56 -0.58 10.93
N SER A 173 -7.62 0.36 10.94
CA SER A 173 -7.82 1.70 11.50
C SER A 173 -8.85 2.52 10.73
N LEU A 174 -9.13 2.18 9.47
CA LEU A 174 -10.16 2.85 8.67
C LEU A 174 -11.57 2.70 9.23
N LYS A 175 -11.81 1.63 10.01
CA LYS A 175 -13.08 1.39 10.69
C LYS A 175 -13.05 1.80 12.17
N MET A 176 -11.87 1.77 12.79
CA MET A 176 -11.74 1.94 14.25
C MET A 176 -11.43 3.37 14.67
N ASN A 177 -10.84 4.17 13.80
CA ASN A 177 -10.39 5.53 14.12
C ASN A 177 -11.23 6.57 13.36
N PRO A 178 -11.43 7.77 13.94
CA PRO A 178 -12.04 8.88 13.22
C PRO A 178 -11.21 9.29 12.01
N SER A 179 -11.91 9.64 10.93
CA SER A 179 -11.34 10.06 9.66
C SER A 179 -11.31 11.57 9.54
N TYR A 180 -10.18 12.11 9.10
CA TYR A 180 -10.01 13.52 8.78
C TYR A 180 -9.43 13.63 7.37
N PHE A 181 -10.14 14.33 6.48
CA PHE A 181 -9.72 14.56 5.09
C PHE A 181 -8.65 15.66 4.99
N LEU A 182 -7.60 15.47 5.77
CA LEU A 182 -6.49 16.39 5.96
C LEU A 182 -5.17 15.62 5.91
N ASN A 183 -4.06 16.34 5.75
CA ASN A 183 -2.73 15.73 5.92
C ASN A 183 -2.50 15.25 7.37
N ALA A 184 -1.50 14.39 7.57
CA ALA A 184 -1.19 13.76 8.86
C ALA A 184 -1.06 14.74 10.05
N GLY A 185 -0.45 15.91 9.82
CA GLY A 185 -0.23 16.91 10.86
C GLY A 185 -1.52 17.61 11.27
N SER A 186 -2.31 18.01 10.27
CA SER A 186 -3.58 18.72 10.45
C SER A 186 -4.68 17.80 10.99
N ALA A 187 -4.74 16.56 10.51
CA ALA A 187 -5.63 15.53 11.05
C ALA A 187 -5.34 15.23 12.53
N LEU A 188 -4.06 15.17 12.91
CA LEU A 188 -3.69 14.98 14.31
C LEU A 188 -4.09 16.19 15.16
N LYS A 189 -3.98 17.41 14.63
CA LYS A 189 -4.43 18.62 15.34
C LYS A 189 -5.95 18.60 15.57
N ALA A 190 -6.73 18.33 14.52
CA ALA A 190 -8.19 18.23 14.59
C ALA A 190 -8.64 17.12 15.57
N HIS A 191 -8.03 15.93 15.49
CA HIS A 191 -8.26 14.86 16.46
C HIS A 191 -7.98 15.31 17.92
N ASP A 192 -6.97 16.15 18.14
CA ASP A 192 -6.61 16.60 19.48
C ASP A 192 -7.59 17.62 20.05
N GLU A 193 -8.21 18.40 19.17
CA GLU A 193 -9.31 19.32 19.46
C GLU A 193 -10.60 18.55 19.79
N ASP A 194 -10.91 17.49 19.02
CA ASP A 194 -12.08 16.63 19.28
C ASP A 194 -11.90 15.74 20.52
N PHE A 195 -10.66 15.36 20.85
CA PHE A 195 -10.34 14.45 21.95
C PHE A 195 -9.25 14.99 22.89
N PRO A 196 -9.50 16.08 23.63
CA PRO A 196 -8.48 16.80 24.42
C PRO A 196 -7.84 15.95 25.53
N GLU A 197 -8.59 15.02 26.13
CA GLU A 197 -8.07 14.12 27.17
C GLU A 197 -7.06 13.09 26.61
N LYS A 198 -7.27 12.61 25.38
CA LYS A 198 -6.31 11.75 24.69
C LYS A 198 -5.03 12.52 24.33
N ALA A 199 -5.16 13.81 23.99
CA ALA A 199 -4.03 14.69 23.72
C ALA A 199 -3.14 14.92 24.94
N LYS A 200 -3.73 15.21 26.10
CA LYS A 200 -3.01 15.34 27.37
C LYS A 200 -2.18 14.08 27.69
N LYS A 201 -2.78 12.89 27.53
CA LYS A 201 -2.09 11.60 27.78
C LYS A 201 -0.90 11.36 26.85
N ARG A 202 -1.01 11.67 25.55
CA ARG A 202 0.12 11.51 24.61
C ARG A 202 1.26 12.49 24.87
N LYS A 203 0.95 13.74 25.25
CA LYS A 203 1.96 14.74 25.61
C LYS A 203 2.77 14.32 26.85
N LYS A 204 2.13 13.69 27.83
CA LYS A 204 2.82 13.14 29.02
C LYS A 204 3.78 12.00 28.69
N LYS A 205 3.45 11.13 27.74
CA LYS A 205 4.32 10.00 27.31
C LYS A 205 5.56 10.42 26.49
N ARG A 206 5.63 11.67 26.05
CA ARG A 206 6.73 12.21 25.24
C ARG A 206 7.77 12.98 26.07
N LYS A 207 7.47 13.23 27.34
CA LYS A 207 8.43 13.74 28.33
C LYS A 207 9.08 12.56 29.02
#